data_AF-A0A961KPW8-F1
#
_entry.id   AF-A0A961KPW8-F1
#
_cell.length_a   1.000
_cell.length_b   1.000
_cell.length_c   1.000
_cell.angle_alpha   90.00
_cell.angle_beta   90.00
_cell.angle_gamma   90.00
#
_symmetry.space_group_name_H-M   'P 1'
#
loop_
_entity.id
_entity.type
_entity.pdbx_description
1 polymer ?
#
loop_
_entity_poly.entity_id
_entity_poly.type
_entity_poly.pdbx_seq_one_letter_code
_entity_poly.pdbx_strand_id
1 'polypeptide(L)'
;ARLPLIARTGRTRLAFEIAAGAHHWQTSWHKMTRATLSLGRAFQAGPGYDGWLNIDAAYERRYGFSRPAYKLDLTAGLSSGPLLRPLLQIETTHVPGQGRYWSVTPAVLIGGARGGKGGGNAAWLIGVERKSAPQDSYGLKLALWRNF
;
A
#
# COMPACT_ATOMS: atom_id res chain seq x y z
N ALA A 1 -11.18 -4.07 12.53
CA ALA A 1 -11.02 -2.86 13.36
C ALA A 1 -9.58 -2.38 13.28
N ARG A 2 -9.36 -1.05 13.24
CA ARG A 2 -8.03 -0.42 13.20
C ARG A 2 -7.86 0.50 14.40
N LEU A 3 -6.76 0.34 15.12
CA LEU A 3 -6.44 1.04 16.35
C LEU A 3 -5.13 1.82 16.16
N PRO A 4 -5.12 3.15 16.35
CA PRO A 4 -3.86 3.90 16.41
C PRO A 4 -3.09 3.49 17.67
N LEU A 5 -1.80 3.17 17.52
CA LEU A 5 -0.93 2.75 18.62
C LEU A 5 -0.13 3.90 19.25
N ILE A 6 0.00 5.02 18.54
CA ILE A 6 0.69 6.21 19.03
C ILE A 6 -0.18 7.45 18.91
N ALA A 7 0.04 8.42 19.80
CA ALA A 7 -0.64 9.70 19.78
C ALA A 7 -0.43 10.42 18.44
N ARG A 8 -1.44 11.18 18.00
CA ARG A 8 -1.39 11.94 16.74
C ARG A 8 -0.46 13.16 16.77
N THR A 9 0.30 13.35 17.84
CA THR A 9 1.22 14.47 18.04
C THR A 9 2.58 14.16 17.39
N GLY A 10 2.68 14.35 16.08
CA GLY A 10 3.93 14.12 15.34
C GLY A 10 3.74 13.79 13.87
N ARG A 11 4.85 13.66 13.14
CA ARG A 11 4.88 13.28 11.71
C ARG A 11 4.73 11.78 11.48
N THR A 12 4.84 10.98 12.53
CA THR A 12 4.72 9.52 12.50
C THR A 12 3.32 9.08 12.96
N ARG A 13 2.83 8.00 12.36
CA ARG A 13 1.57 7.34 12.67
C ARG A 13 1.85 5.84 12.74
N LEU A 14 1.45 5.20 13.83
CA LEU A 14 1.51 3.75 13.99
C LEU A 14 0.10 3.25 14.24
N ALA A 15 -0.31 2.18 13.58
CA ALA A 15 -1.62 1.58 13.77
C ALA A 15 -1.54 0.06 13.69
N PHE A 16 -2.45 -0.61 14.38
CA PHE A 16 -2.67 -2.04 14.29
C PHE A 16 -4.08 -2.31 13.80
N GLU A 17 -4.24 -3.26 12.90
CA GLU A 17 -5.53 -3.66 12.33
C GLU A 17 -5.73 -5.16 12.46
N ILE A 18 -6.93 -5.57 12.86
CA ILE A 18 -7.41 -6.94 12.72
C ILE A 18 -8.61 -6.93 11.79
N ALA A 19 -8.62 -7.82 10.79
CA ALA A 19 -9.73 -8.04 9.88
C ALA A 19 -10.11 -9.53 9.85
N ALA A 20 -11.38 -9.81 9.68
CA ALA A 20 -11.92 -11.14 9.45
C ALA A 20 -12.90 -11.09 8.27
N GLY A 21 -12.95 -12.14 7.47
CA GLY A 21 -13.79 -12.23 6.30
C GLY A 21 -13.72 -13.62 5.69
N ALA A 22 -13.98 -13.71 4.38
CA ALA A 22 -13.87 -14.94 3.62
C ALA A 22 -13.02 -14.71 2.36
N HIS A 23 -12.43 -15.78 1.84
CA HIS A 23 -11.80 -15.80 0.53
C HIS A 23 -12.36 -16.96 -0.27
N HIS A 24 -12.45 -16.74 -1.57
CA HIS A 24 -12.89 -17.73 -2.55
C HIS A 24 -11.68 -18.28 -3.28
N TRP A 25 -11.53 -19.60 -3.31
CA TRP A 25 -10.51 -20.27 -4.10
C TRP A 25 -11.14 -21.45 -4.84
N GLN A 26 -10.96 -21.46 -6.16
CA GLN A 26 -11.61 -22.42 -7.08
C GLN A 26 -13.13 -22.38 -6.96
N THR A 27 -13.73 -23.30 -6.19
CA THR A 27 -15.19 -23.42 -5.98
C THR A 27 -15.57 -23.34 -4.51
N SER A 28 -14.61 -23.09 -3.62
CA SER A 28 -14.81 -23.13 -2.18
C SER A 28 -14.58 -21.78 -1.52
N TRP A 29 -15.50 -21.44 -0.62
CA TRP A 29 -15.36 -20.31 0.28
C TRP A 29 -14.75 -20.78 1.60
N HIS A 30 -13.72 -20.06 2.03
CA HIS A 30 -13.08 -20.32 3.30
C HIS A 30 -12.91 -19.05 4.10
N LYS A 31 -12.91 -19.19 5.41
CA LYS A 31 -12.65 -18.07 6.33
C LYS A 31 -11.26 -17.49 6.06
N MET A 32 -11.11 -16.21 6.38
CA MET A 32 -9.84 -15.51 6.31
C MET A 32 -9.73 -14.53 7.47
N THR A 33 -8.56 -14.47 8.09
CA THR A 33 -8.22 -13.47 9.09
C THR A 33 -6.92 -12.79 8.72
N ARG A 34 -6.81 -11.49 9.01
CA ARG A 34 -5.61 -10.70 8.77
C ARG A 34 -5.30 -9.83 9.97
N ALA A 35 -4.03 -9.75 10.33
CA ALA A 35 -3.52 -8.77 11.27
C ALA A 35 -2.47 -7.91 10.55
N THR A 36 -2.52 -6.60 10.69
CA THR A 36 -1.60 -5.66 10.02
C THR A 36 -1.05 -4.66 11.02
N LEU A 37 0.26 -4.42 10.96
CA LEU A 37 0.94 -3.31 11.62
C LEU A 37 1.35 -2.29 10.56
N SER A 38 0.91 -1.05 10.71
CA SER A 38 1.11 0.03 9.75
C SER A 38 1.92 1.16 10.36
N LEU A 39 2.99 1.59 9.69
CA LEU A 39 3.81 2.75 10.02
C LEU A 39 3.74 3.78 8.88
N GLY A 40 3.12 4.92 9.13
CA GLY A 40 3.13 6.08 8.26
C GLY A 40 4.06 7.17 8.78
N ARG A 41 4.81 7.84 7.90
CA ARG A 41 5.66 8.99 8.28
C ARG A 41 5.66 10.05 7.19
N ALA A 42 5.34 11.29 7.57
CA ALA A 42 5.58 12.47 6.74
C ALA A 42 7.03 12.96 6.88
N PHE A 43 7.61 13.43 5.80
CA PHE A 43 8.96 14.01 5.77
C PHE A 43 9.02 15.20 4.81
N GLN A 44 10.01 16.06 5.00
CA GLN A 44 10.29 17.15 4.06
C GLN A 44 11.34 16.65 3.08
N ALA A 45 10.99 16.61 1.80
CA ALA A 45 11.87 16.16 0.72
C ALA A 45 12.78 17.27 0.20
N GLY A 46 12.42 18.54 0.47
CA GLY A 46 13.18 19.73 0.10
C GLY A 46 12.39 21.01 0.37
N PRO A 47 12.93 22.19 0.01
CA PRO A 47 12.20 23.46 0.11
C PRO A 47 10.92 23.43 -0.74
N GLY A 48 9.74 23.46 -0.09
CA GLY A 48 8.44 23.41 -0.78
C GLY A 48 7.99 22.01 -1.23
N TYR A 49 8.71 20.95 -0.85
CA TYR A 49 8.36 19.56 -1.17
C TYR A 49 8.18 18.74 0.10
N ASP A 50 6.97 18.23 0.31
CA ASP A 50 6.66 17.28 1.37
C ASP A 50 6.44 15.91 0.78
N GLY A 51 6.93 14.89 1.48
CA GLY A 51 6.78 13.49 1.14
C GLY A 51 6.12 12.71 2.26
N TRP A 52 5.74 11.49 1.93
CA TRP A 52 5.18 10.54 2.87
C TRP A 52 5.69 9.15 2.55
N LEU A 53 5.78 8.34 3.59
CA LEU A 53 6.13 6.93 3.55
C LEU A 53 5.07 6.17 4.34
N ASN A 54 4.68 5.01 3.85
CA ASN A 54 3.84 4.05 4.54
C ASN A 54 4.45 2.65 4.41
N ILE A 55 4.54 1.93 5.52
CA ILE A 55 5.01 0.55 5.59
C ILE A 55 3.94 -0.27 6.29
N ASP A 56 3.51 -1.37 5.68
CA ASP A 56 2.54 -2.30 6.23
C ASP A 56 3.14 -3.70 6.32
N ALA A 57 3.15 -4.27 7.52
CA ALA A 57 3.50 -5.67 7.75
C ALA A 57 2.23 -6.44 8.11
N ALA A 58 1.87 -7.46 7.33
CA ALA A 58 0.64 -8.21 7.53
C ALA A 58 0.87 -9.72 7.70
N TYR A 59 0.14 -10.31 8.64
CA TYR A 59 -0.06 -11.74 8.79
C TYR A 59 -1.45 -12.09 8.26
N GLU A 60 -1.53 -13.02 7.32
CA GLU A 60 -2.79 -13.42 6.69
C GLU A 60 -2.98 -14.93 6.80
N ARG A 61 -4.04 -15.34 7.51
CA ARG A 61 -4.45 -16.75 7.61
C ARG A 61 -5.68 -16.97 6.73
N ARG A 62 -5.46 -17.69 5.63
CA ARG A 62 -6.49 -18.20 4.73
C ARG A 62 -6.76 -19.66 5.05
N TYR A 63 -7.96 -19.96 5.55
CA TYR A 63 -8.33 -21.34 5.89
C TYR A 63 -8.47 -22.17 4.60
N GLY A 64 -8.08 -23.44 4.59
CA GLY A 64 -7.96 -24.23 3.35
C GLY A 64 -6.56 -24.21 2.74
N PHE A 65 -5.72 -23.21 3.06
CA PHE A 65 -4.27 -23.31 2.88
C PHE A 65 -3.58 -23.76 4.17
N SER A 66 -2.52 -24.56 4.02
CA SER A 66 -1.81 -25.14 5.17
C SER A 66 -1.00 -24.08 5.95
N ARG A 67 -0.46 -23.08 5.26
CA ARG A 67 0.44 -22.06 5.81
C ARG A 67 -0.14 -20.65 5.69
N PRO A 68 0.14 -19.74 6.64
CA PRO A 68 -0.21 -18.33 6.50
C PRO A 68 0.67 -17.64 5.47
N ALA A 69 0.21 -16.48 4.99
CA ALA A 69 1.01 -15.55 4.19
C ALA A 69 1.50 -14.39 5.07
N TYR A 70 2.76 -14.01 4.87
CA TYR A 70 3.36 -12.82 5.46
C TYR A 70 3.57 -11.81 4.35
N LYS A 71 3.12 -10.58 4.57
CA LYS A 71 3.26 -9.49 3.60
C LYS A 71 4.02 -8.33 4.19
N LEU A 72 4.83 -7.68 3.37
CA LEU A 72 5.51 -6.44 3.69
C LEU A 72 5.38 -5.50 2.49
N ASP A 73 4.61 -4.44 2.68
CA ASP A 73 4.31 -3.47 1.65
C ASP A 73 4.90 -2.12 2.05
N LEU A 74 5.52 -1.44 1.10
CA LEU A 74 6.07 -0.11 1.24
C LEU A 74 5.49 0.77 0.14
N THR A 75 4.98 1.94 0.50
CA THR A 75 4.64 2.99 -0.45
C THR A 75 5.25 4.31 -0.01
N ALA A 76 5.94 5.00 -0.91
CA ALA A 76 6.48 6.32 -0.67
C ALA A 76 6.10 7.25 -1.82
N GLY A 77 5.83 8.52 -1.54
CA GLY A 77 5.52 9.49 -2.59
C GLY A 77 5.57 10.93 -2.11
N LEU A 78 5.43 11.85 -3.07
CA LEU A 78 5.32 13.28 -2.76
C LEU A 78 3.85 13.70 -2.52
N SER A 79 3.66 14.56 -1.53
CA SER A 79 2.36 15.13 -1.14
C SER A 79 2.13 16.50 -1.77
N SER A 80 3.18 17.33 -1.83
CA SER A 80 3.13 18.72 -2.30
C SER A 80 4.18 18.97 -3.38
N GLY A 81 4.08 20.12 -4.05
CA GLY A 81 4.96 20.52 -5.15
C GLY A 81 4.28 20.38 -6.53
N PRO A 82 4.91 19.73 -7.52
CA PRO A 82 4.48 19.71 -8.92
C PRO A 82 3.15 19.00 -9.14
N LEU A 83 2.52 19.27 -10.29
CA LEU A 83 1.30 18.59 -10.75
C LEU A 83 1.49 17.05 -10.84
N LEU A 84 2.72 16.63 -11.18
CA LEU A 84 3.15 15.24 -11.29
C LEU A 84 3.97 14.87 -10.04
N ARG A 85 3.41 14.04 -9.18
CA ARG A 85 4.04 13.64 -7.92
C ARG A 85 4.52 12.19 -8.01
N PRO A 86 5.83 11.92 -8.01
CA PRO A 86 6.34 10.56 -8.08
C PRO A 86 5.92 9.76 -6.85
N LEU A 87 5.73 8.46 -7.09
CA LEU A 87 5.34 7.48 -6.10
C LEU A 87 6.03 6.15 -6.41
N LEU A 88 6.44 5.43 -5.38
CA LEU A 88 7.02 4.10 -5.48
C LEU A 88 6.26 3.16 -4.57
N GLN A 89 5.86 2.01 -5.10
CA GLN A 89 5.28 0.91 -4.33
C GLN A 89 6.17 -0.32 -4.44
N ILE A 90 6.39 -0.99 -3.32
CA ILE A 90 7.06 -2.28 -3.25
C ILE A 90 6.16 -3.18 -2.42
N GLU A 91 5.77 -4.32 -2.96
CA GLU A 91 4.94 -5.30 -2.24
C GLU A 91 5.73 -6.60 -2.17
N THR A 92 5.78 -7.24 -1.02
CA THR A 92 6.44 -8.53 -0.84
C THR A 92 5.51 -9.48 -0.12
N THR A 93 5.39 -10.70 -0.62
CA THR A 93 4.63 -11.77 0.02
C THR A 93 5.51 -13.00 0.21
N HIS A 94 5.49 -13.59 1.39
CA HIS A 94 6.13 -14.86 1.68
C HIS A 94 5.10 -15.85 2.21
N VAL A 95 5.05 -17.02 1.59
CA VAL A 95 4.25 -18.16 2.07
C VAL A 95 5.23 -19.31 2.32
N PRO A 96 5.35 -19.80 3.57
CA PRO A 96 6.23 -20.92 3.88
C PRO A 96 5.96 -22.12 2.98
N GLY A 97 6.98 -22.63 2.30
CA GLY A 97 6.87 -23.76 1.37
C GLY A 97 6.41 -23.41 -0.06
N GLN A 98 5.94 -22.19 -0.33
CA GLN A 98 5.58 -21.74 -1.69
C GLN A 98 6.54 -20.67 -2.24
N GLY A 99 7.35 -20.05 -1.37
CA GLY A 99 8.42 -19.14 -1.75
C GLY A 99 8.15 -17.69 -1.38
N ARG A 100 8.83 -16.77 -2.07
CA ARG A 100 8.72 -15.32 -1.89
C ARG A 100 8.39 -14.69 -3.24
N TYR A 101 7.41 -13.81 -3.21
CA TYR A 101 6.93 -13.05 -4.35
C TYR A 101 7.08 -11.57 -4.05
N TRP A 102 7.33 -10.77 -5.08
CA TRP A 102 7.43 -9.34 -4.93
C TRP A 102 6.92 -8.60 -6.16
N SER A 103 6.56 -7.34 -5.95
CA SER A 103 6.29 -6.38 -7.02
C SER A 103 6.99 -5.06 -6.73
N VAL A 104 7.38 -4.35 -7.78
CA VAL A 104 7.86 -2.96 -7.70
C VAL A 104 7.10 -2.15 -8.73
N THR A 105 6.50 -1.04 -8.29
CA THR A 105 5.70 -0.15 -9.12
C THR A 105 6.17 1.30 -8.96
N PRO A 106 7.07 1.79 -9.82
CA PRO A 106 7.21 3.23 -10.05
C PRO A 106 5.92 3.79 -10.67
N ALA A 107 5.41 4.87 -10.11
CA ALA A 107 4.19 5.51 -10.54
C ALA A 107 4.26 7.04 -10.37
N VAL A 108 3.29 7.72 -10.98
CA VAL A 108 3.09 9.16 -10.85
C VAL A 108 1.64 9.42 -10.47
N LEU A 109 1.45 10.25 -9.45
CA LEU A 109 0.18 10.83 -9.07
C LEU A 109 -0.05 12.14 -9.83
N ILE A 110 -1.21 12.26 -10.47
CA ILE A 110 -1.59 13.40 -11.31
C ILE A 110 -2.87 14.04 -10.74
N GLY A 111 -2.81 15.34 -10.44
CA GLY A 111 -3.93 16.08 -9.84
C GLY A 111 -4.06 15.87 -8.33
N GLY A 112 -5.07 16.47 -7.69
CA GLY A 112 -5.37 16.29 -6.26
C GLY A 112 -4.37 16.89 -5.26
N ALA A 113 -3.61 17.93 -5.64
CA ALA A 113 -2.72 18.64 -4.73
C ALA A 113 -3.52 19.53 -3.77
N ARG A 114 -3.35 19.32 -2.46
CA ARG A 114 -3.89 20.22 -1.42
C ARG A 114 -3.24 21.60 -1.62
N GLY A 115 -4.04 22.62 -1.94
CA GLY A 115 -3.60 24.02 -1.99
C GLY A 115 -3.67 24.73 -3.35
N GLY A 116 -4.04 24.05 -4.44
CA GLY A 116 -4.35 24.72 -5.72
C GLY A 116 -5.81 25.17 -5.77
N LYS A 117 -6.09 26.38 -6.31
CA LYS A 117 -7.43 26.97 -6.51
C LYS A 117 -8.41 26.15 -7.38
N GLY A 118 -8.08 24.89 -7.72
CA GLY A 118 -8.93 23.92 -8.41
C GLY A 118 -8.74 22.48 -7.91
N GLY A 119 -8.33 22.30 -6.65
CA GLY A 119 -7.95 21.01 -6.06
C GLY A 119 -9.10 20.00 -5.99
N GLY A 120 -9.18 19.12 -6.98
CA GLY A 120 -10.12 17.99 -6.98
C GLY A 120 -9.86 17.02 -5.82
N ASN A 121 -10.92 16.36 -5.34
CA ASN A 121 -10.84 15.36 -4.26
C ASN A 121 -10.27 14.00 -4.72
N ALA A 122 -9.71 13.94 -5.93
CA ALA A 122 -9.16 12.73 -6.49
C ALA A 122 -7.85 12.98 -7.23
N ALA A 123 -7.00 11.95 -7.28
CA ALA A 123 -5.75 11.93 -8.02
C ALA A 123 -5.69 10.65 -8.86
N TRP A 124 -5.22 10.76 -10.11
CA TRP A 124 -4.92 9.61 -10.93
C TRP A 124 -3.54 9.08 -10.59
N LEU A 125 -3.38 7.77 -10.53
CA LEU A 125 -2.11 7.08 -10.41
C LEU A 125 -1.88 6.29 -11.69
N ILE A 126 -0.77 6.58 -12.36
CA ILE A 126 -0.30 5.86 -13.55
C ILE A 126 1.08 5.30 -13.22
N GLY A 127 1.28 4.00 -13.40
CA GLY A 127 2.55 3.35 -13.10
C GLY A 127 2.84 2.16 -13.99
N VAL A 128 4.09 1.73 -13.96
CA VAL A 128 4.55 0.48 -14.55
C VAL A 128 4.91 -0.44 -13.41
N GLU A 129 4.51 -1.69 -13.50
CA GLU A 129 4.71 -2.69 -12.48
C GLU A 129 5.58 -3.82 -13.01
N ARG A 130 6.54 -4.27 -12.21
CA ARG A 130 7.21 -5.56 -12.39
C ARG A 130 6.80 -6.48 -11.25
N LYS A 131 6.36 -7.70 -11.57
CA LYS A 131 5.97 -8.73 -10.58
C LYS A 131 6.80 -9.99 -10.80
N SER A 132 7.08 -10.71 -9.71
CA SER A 132 7.84 -11.97 -9.74
C SER A 132 6.97 -13.24 -9.68
N ALA A 133 5.64 -13.13 -9.79
CA ALA A 133 4.72 -14.21 -9.46
C ALA A 133 3.58 -14.38 -10.48
N PRO A 134 3.25 -15.61 -10.90
CA PRO A 134 4.00 -16.87 -10.73
C PRO A 134 5.23 -16.98 -11.65
N GLN A 135 5.37 -16.05 -12.59
CA GLN A 135 6.51 -15.85 -13.48
C GLN A 135 6.77 -14.34 -13.55
N ASP A 136 8.01 -13.95 -13.88
CA ASP A 136 8.37 -12.55 -14.06
C ASP A 136 7.49 -11.92 -15.15
N SER A 137 6.84 -10.80 -14.81
CA SER A 137 5.93 -10.11 -15.72
C SER A 137 5.99 -8.60 -15.51
N TYR A 138 5.61 -7.87 -16.56
CA TYR A 138 5.45 -6.43 -16.56
C TYR A 138 3.98 -6.06 -16.79
N GLY A 139 3.51 -5.02 -16.14
CA GLY A 139 2.13 -4.56 -16.23
C GLY A 139 2.02 -3.04 -16.16
N LEU A 140 0.85 -2.54 -16.57
CA LEU A 140 0.46 -1.14 -16.39
C LEU A 140 -0.49 -1.05 -15.19
N LYS A 141 -0.27 -0.08 -14.31
CA LYS A 141 -1.17 0.24 -13.19
C LYS A 141 -1.87 1.56 -13.46
N LEU A 142 -3.20 1.53 -13.48
CA LEU A 142 -4.07 2.69 -13.56
C LEU A 142 -5.00 2.67 -12.35
N ALA A 143 -4.97 3.71 -11.52
CA ALA A 143 -5.83 3.80 -10.34
C ALA A 143 -6.31 5.23 -10.08
N LEU A 144 -7.43 5.35 -9.36
CA LEU A 144 -7.98 6.62 -8.92
C LEU A 144 -7.98 6.64 -7.38
N TRP A 145 -7.30 7.62 -6.79
CA TRP A 145 -7.24 7.83 -5.35
C TRP A 145 -8.18 8.94 -4.96
N ARG A 146 -9.10 8.71 -4.02
CA ARG A 146 -10.06 9.70 -3.53
C ARG A 146 -9.90 9.89 -2.03
N ASN A 147 -9.93 11.13 -1.54
CA ASN A 147 -10.00 11.36 -0.10
C ASN A 147 -11.47 11.27 0.36
N PHE A 148 -11.69 10.71 1.55
CA PHE A 148 -12.99 10.53 2.18
C PHE A 148 -13.04 11.32 3.48
#